data_AF-A0A523WZC3-F1
#
_entry.id   AF-A0A523WZC3-F1
#
_cell.length_a   1.000
_cell.length_b   1.000
_cell.length_c   1.000
_cell.angle_alpha   90.00
_cell.angle_beta   90.00
_cell.angle_gamma   90.00
#
_symmetry.space_group_name_H-M   'P 1'
#
loop_
_entity.id
_entity.type
_entity.pdbx_description
1 polymer ?
#
loop_
_entity_poly.entity_id
_entity_poly.type
_entity_poly.pdbx_seq_one_letter_code
_entity_poly.pdbx_strand_id
1 'polypeptide(L)'
;MTQLIGVICENRQEVILMSDRMVTTADESLAFEHEAKSAALALNALVLTAGTIHEPELIEQTRHEIKERPEIRIVAEALSK
;
A
#
# COMPACT_ATOMS: atom_id res chain seq x y z
N MET A 1 5.92 -14.09 -6.38
CA MET A 1 4.70 -14.09 -5.52
C MET A 1 4.79 -12.94 -4.51
N THR A 2 3.70 -12.21 -4.23
CA THR A 2 3.67 -11.11 -3.24
C THR A 2 2.69 -11.44 -2.11
N GLN A 3 3.10 -11.20 -0.87
CA GLN A 3 2.30 -11.35 0.34
C GLN A 3 2.09 -9.99 1.01
N LEU A 4 0.82 -9.59 1.12
CA LEU A 4 0.36 -8.40 1.85
C LEU A 4 -0.61 -8.85 2.94
N ILE A 5 -0.46 -8.34 4.15
CA ILE A 5 -1.28 -8.68 5.31
C ILE A 5 -1.77 -7.39 5.96
N GLY A 6 -3.06 -7.34 6.27
CA GLY A 6 -3.65 -6.29 7.09
C GLY A 6 -4.49 -6.88 8.20
N VAL A 7 -4.28 -6.41 9.43
CA VAL A 7 -4.99 -6.87 10.63
C VAL A 7 -5.59 -5.67 11.35
N ILE A 8 -6.87 -5.78 11.68
CA ILE A 8 -7.59 -4.80 12.49
C ILE A 8 -7.54 -5.27 13.95
N CYS A 9 -6.97 -4.44 14.83
CA CYS A 9 -6.71 -4.73 16.23
C CYS A 9 -7.50 -3.79 17.15
N GLU A 10 -7.41 -4.02 18.47
CA GLU A 10 -7.86 -3.09 19.53
C GLU A 10 -9.25 -2.46 19.27
N ASN A 11 -10.29 -3.28 19.17
CA ASN A 11 -11.67 -2.83 18.91
C ASN A 11 -11.81 -1.91 17.67
N ARG A 12 -11.05 -2.19 16.61
CA ARG A 12 -11.04 -1.44 15.34
C ARG A 12 -10.44 -0.04 15.43
N GLN A 13 -9.63 0.23 16.46
CA GLN A 13 -8.91 1.49 16.61
C GLN A 13 -7.53 1.47 15.96
N GLU A 14 -6.93 0.28 15.84
CA GLU A 14 -5.58 0.13 15.31
C GLU A 14 -5.56 -0.84 14.14
N VAL A 15 -4.60 -0.62 13.24
CA VAL A 15 -4.38 -1.47 12.06
C VAL A 15 -2.90 -1.76 11.93
N ILE A 16 -2.56 -3.04 11.79
CA ILE A 16 -1.21 -3.48 11.48
C ILE A 16 -1.16 -3.90 10.02
N LEU A 17 -0.24 -3.30 9.26
CA LEU A 17 -0.01 -3.60 7.85
C LEU A 17 1.40 -4.18 7.69
N MET A 18 1.50 -5.31 6.99
CA MET A 18 2.76 -6.00 6.75
C MET A 18 2.85 -6.41 5.28
N SER A 19 4.05 -6.33 4.72
CA SER A 19 4.35 -6.85 3.38
C SER A 19 5.67 -7.61 3.40
N ASP A 20 5.82 -8.57 2.51
CA ASP A 20 7.16 -9.01 2.14
C ASP A 20 7.94 -7.89 1.41
N ARG A 21 9.22 -8.12 1.16
CA ARG A 21 10.10 -7.26 0.36
C ARG A 21 10.58 -7.90 -0.93
N MET A 22 10.04 -9.07 -1.26
CA MET A 22 10.56 -9.87 -2.36
C MET A 22 10.01 -9.38 -3.70
N VAL A 23 10.88 -9.06 -4.64
CA VAL A 23 10.50 -8.80 -6.04
C VAL A 23 11.02 -9.95 -6.89
N THR A 24 10.12 -10.56 -7.67
CA THR A 24 10.44 -11.67 -8.57
C THR A 24 10.19 -11.27 -10.01
N THR A 25 11.02 -11.77 -10.93
CA THR A 25 10.76 -11.69 -12.38
C THR A 25 9.51 -12.48 -12.76
N ALA A 26 8.98 -12.22 -13.97
CA ALA A 26 7.75 -12.85 -14.46
C ALA A 26 7.84 -14.39 -14.57
N ASP A 27 9.05 -14.91 -14.73
CA ASP A 27 9.39 -16.34 -14.78
C ASP A 27 9.85 -16.90 -13.42
N GLU A 28 9.73 -16.10 -12.35
CA GLU A 28 10.12 -16.44 -10.97
C GLU A 28 11.61 -16.79 -10.78
N SER A 29 12.46 -16.56 -11.79
CA SER A 29 13.84 -17.02 -11.81
C SER A 29 14.80 -16.16 -10.99
N LEU A 30 14.51 -14.86 -10.85
CA LEU A 30 15.33 -13.91 -10.10
C LEU A 30 14.50 -13.25 -9.01
N ALA A 31 14.92 -13.45 -7.75
CA ALA A 31 14.35 -12.81 -6.58
C ALA A 31 15.38 -11.88 -5.92
N PHE A 32 15.00 -10.66 -5.60
CA PHE A 32 15.81 -9.75 -4.79
C PHE A 32 14.95 -9.02 -3.76
N GLU A 33 15.59 -8.52 -2.70
CA GLU A 33 14.94 -7.66 -1.71
C GLU A 33 14.86 -6.22 -2.22
N HIS A 34 13.69 -5.63 -2.12
CA HIS A 34 13.42 -4.24 -2.48
C HIS A 34 12.97 -3.43 -1.26
N GLU A 35 12.70 -2.14 -1.48
CA GLU A 35 12.13 -1.28 -0.46
C GLU A 35 10.75 -1.79 0.00
N ALA A 36 10.25 -1.21 1.09
CA ALA A 36 8.95 -1.58 1.62
C ALA A 36 7.87 -1.37 0.54
N LYS A 37 6.98 -2.36 0.35
CA LYS A 37 5.86 -2.28 -0.60
C LYS A 37 4.72 -1.39 -0.10
N SER A 38 5.03 -0.41 0.75
CA SER A 38 4.11 0.43 1.48
C SER A 38 4.36 1.91 1.24
N ALA A 39 3.30 2.70 1.12
CA ALA A 39 3.40 4.17 1.03
C ALA A 39 2.38 4.84 1.95
N ALA A 40 2.80 5.90 2.64
CA ALA A 40 1.89 6.75 3.40
C ALA A 40 1.10 7.65 2.45
N LEU A 41 -0.23 7.70 2.59
CA LEU A 41 -1.10 8.59 1.82
C LEU A 41 -1.51 9.81 2.65
N ALA A 42 -1.76 9.60 3.95
CA ALA A 42 -2.12 10.65 4.90
C ALA A 42 -1.64 10.25 6.31
N LEU A 43 -1.82 11.10 7.32
CA LEU A 43 -1.33 10.80 8.69
C LEU A 43 -1.94 9.52 9.29
N ASN A 44 -3.15 9.16 8.86
CA ASN A 44 -3.88 7.98 9.32
C ASN A 44 -4.09 6.94 8.21
N ALA A 45 -3.43 7.06 7.06
CA ALA A 45 -3.66 6.17 5.91
C ALA A 45 -2.34 5.71 5.28
N LEU A 46 -2.19 4.39 5.15
CA LEU A 46 -1.08 3.73 4.49
C LEU A 46 -1.62 2.70 3.49
N VAL A 47 -0.99 2.61 2.33
CA VAL A 47 -1.34 1.65 1.27
C VAL A 47 -0.25 0.61 1.13
N LEU A 48 -0.65 -0.63 0.85
CA LEU A 48 0.24 -1.72 0.45
C LEU A 48 0.06 -1.99 -1.05
N THR A 49 1.15 -2.27 -1.75
CA THR A 49 1.17 -2.43 -3.22
C THR A 49 1.60 -3.85 -3.60
N ALA A 50 0.92 -4.42 -4.59
CA ALA A 50 1.26 -5.70 -5.20
C ALA A 50 1.05 -5.62 -6.71
N GLY A 51 1.76 -6.44 -7.46
CA GLY A 51 1.69 -6.48 -8.93
C GLY A 51 3.02 -6.10 -9.57
N THR A 52 2.97 -5.72 -10.86
CA THR A 52 4.12 -5.16 -11.57
C THR A 52 4.58 -3.88 -10.89
N ILE A 53 5.89 -3.65 -10.87
CA ILE A 53 6.57 -2.70 -10.00
C ILE A 53 5.95 -1.30 -10.13
N HIS A 54 5.13 -0.96 -9.12
CA HIS A 54 4.61 0.34 -8.72
C HIS A 54 3.89 1.22 -9.76
N GLU A 55 2.69 1.68 -9.39
CA GLU A 55 2.03 2.86 -9.98
C GLU A 55 2.28 4.08 -9.05
N PRO A 56 3.52 4.62 -8.99
CA PRO A 56 3.84 5.73 -8.10
C PRO A 56 2.99 6.97 -8.43
N GLU A 57 2.61 7.12 -9.69
CA GLU A 57 1.80 8.23 -10.18
C GLU A 57 0.41 8.26 -9.55
N LEU A 58 -0.26 7.11 -9.43
CA LEU A 58 -1.57 7.01 -8.78
C LEU A 58 -1.49 7.37 -7.29
N ILE A 59 -0.44 6.92 -6.61
CA ILE A 59 -0.22 7.19 -5.18
C ILE A 59 0.04 8.68 -4.95
N GLU A 60 0.93 9.30 -5.74
CA GLU A 60 1.25 10.72 -5.60
C GLU A 60 0.06 11.62 -5.99
N GLN A 61 -0.67 11.29 -7.06
CA GLN A 61 -1.91 12.00 -7.41
C GLN A 61 -2.93 11.93 -6.28
N THR A 62 -3.18 10.73 -5.74
CA THR A 62 -4.10 10.55 -4.62
C THR A 62 -3.66 11.34 -3.41
N ARG A 63 -2.36 11.36 -3.08
CA ARG A 63 -1.81 12.13 -1.96
C ARG A 63 -2.08 13.64 -2.11
N HIS A 64 -2.05 14.19 -3.32
CA HIS A 64 -2.37 15.60 -3.57
C HIS A 64 -3.87 15.91 -3.49
N GLU A 65 -4.75 14.94 -3.76
CA GLU A 65 -6.21 15.12 -3.75
C GLU A 65 -6.82 14.99 -2.34
N ILE A 66 -6.18 14.28 -1.43
CA ILE A 66 -6.73 13.97 -0.11
C ILE A 66 -6.29 14.94 0.98
N LYS A 67 -7.13 15.10 2.01
CA LYS A 67 -6.83 15.89 3.21
C LYS A 67 -5.78 15.18 4.08
N GLU A 68 -5.26 15.88 5.07
CA GLU A 68 -4.23 15.35 6.00
C GLU A 68 -4.72 14.18 6.89
N ARG A 69 -6.02 14.15 7.24
CA ARG A 69 -6.68 13.08 8.00
C ARG A 69 -8.05 12.70 7.41
N PRO A 70 -8.10 12.00 6.27
CA PRO A 70 -9.35 11.66 5.60
C PRO A 70 -10.03 10.45 6.26
N GLU A 71 -11.31 10.24 5.94
CA GLU A 71 -11.96 8.95 6.14
C GLU A 71 -11.27 7.90 5.23
N ILE A 72 -10.93 6.73 5.77
CA ILE A 72 -10.25 5.67 5.01
C ILE A 72 -11.02 5.25 3.76
N ARG A 73 -12.37 5.30 3.82
CA ARG A 73 -13.23 5.04 2.66
C ARG A 73 -12.94 5.99 1.49
N ILE A 74 -12.75 7.28 1.75
CA ILE A 74 -12.46 8.27 0.71
C ILE A 74 -11.12 7.95 0.03
N VAL A 75 -10.13 7.53 0.82
CA VAL A 75 -8.82 7.12 0.30
C VAL A 75 -8.96 5.89 -0.60
N ALA A 76 -9.73 4.89 -0.17
CA ALA A 76 -9.97 3.67 -0.96
C ALA A 76 -10.70 3.98 -2.27
N GLU A 77 -11.71 4.85 -2.25
CA GLU A 77 -12.43 5.30 -3.44
C GLU A 77 -11.51 6.06 -4.42
N ALA A 78 -10.61 6.90 -3.91
CA ALA A 78 -9.65 7.63 -4.75
C ALA A 78 -8.65 6.71 -5.46
N LEU A 79 -8.22 5.63 -4.79
CA LEU A 79 -7.31 4.61 -5.34
C LEU A 79 -7.99 3.61 -6.28
N SER A 80 -9.33 3.58 -6.33
CA SER A 80 -10.08 2.62 -7.15
C SER A 80 -10.37 3.12 -8.57
N LYS A 81 -9.82 4.28 -8.95
CA LYS A 81 -9.93 4.87 -10.29
C LYS A 81 -9.04 4.11 -11.28
#